data_AF-A0A2V8GUZ0-F1
#
_entry.id   AF-A0A2V8GUZ0-F1
#
_cell.length_a   1.000
_cell.length_b   1.000
_cell.length_c   1.000
_cell.angle_alpha   90.00
_cell.angle_beta   90.00
_cell.angle_gamma   90.00
#
_symmetry.space_group_name_H-M   'P 1'
#
loop_
_entity.id
_entity.type
_entity.pdbx_description
1 polymer ?
#
loop_
_entity_poly.entity_id
_entity_poly.type
_entity_poly.pdbx_seq_one_letter_code
_entity_poly.pdbx_strand_id
1 'polypeptide(L)'
;GFDAVLPTEDNDPRNRCEPLGVPRSNHYNVRLTQIFQDDYKVLIAYEYDNRWRVIWTDGRQLPKVVDAGVDVGGEIREPRFFGYSVGRWLDDYTFQAETVGAMPDDRVRLDSTGRPISEKVHVTETFRRTDADTLVWSETIDDPKIYTRPVETMRMPMRLHDPRTDIQEYYCSPVEQENYNKLFGSGASSKGAP
;
A
#
# COMPACT_ATOMS: atom_id res chain seq x y z
N GLY A 1 15.31 5.29 -15.76
CA GLY A 1 16.06 5.19 -17.04
C GLY A 1 16.42 6.59 -17.50
N PHE A 2 17.14 6.74 -18.61
CA PHE A 2 17.51 8.04 -19.17
C PHE A 2 16.30 8.96 -19.42
N ASP A 3 15.11 8.38 -19.67
CA ASP A 3 13.83 9.09 -19.81
C ASP A 3 12.97 9.09 -18.54
N ALA A 4 13.52 8.74 -17.37
CA ALA A 4 12.77 8.86 -16.13
C ALA A 4 12.64 10.33 -15.75
N VAL A 5 11.39 10.80 -15.68
CA VAL A 5 11.03 12.08 -15.09
C VAL A 5 11.63 12.13 -13.68
N LEU A 6 12.34 13.22 -13.37
CA LEU A 6 12.95 13.35 -12.06
C LEU A 6 11.85 13.33 -10.98
N PRO A 7 12.11 12.84 -9.75
CA PRO A 7 11.15 12.88 -8.64
C PRO A 7 10.56 14.28 -8.38
N THR A 8 11.26 15.34 -8.81
CA THR A 8 10.81 16.74 -8.71
C THR A 8 9.88 17.19 -9.84
N GLU A 9 9.79 16.41 -10.92
CA GLU A 9 9.03 16.71 -12.14
C GLU A 9 7.81 15.78 -12.32
N ASP A 10 7.70 14.72 -11.52
CA ASP A 10 6.52 13.86 -11.46
C ASP A 10 5.58 14.30 -10.31
N ASN A 11 4.26 14.10 -10.51
CA ASN A 11 3.23 14.54 -9.57
C ASN A 11 2.75 13.43 -8.61
N ASP A 12 3.52 12.35 -8.42
CA ASP A 12 3.25 11.30 -7.45
C ASP A 12 3.22 11.89 -6.03
N PRO A 13 2.10 11.75 -5.29
CA PRO A 13 2.01 12.22 -3.90
C PRO A 13 3.18 11.76 -3.02
N ARG A 14 3.73 10.56 -3.28
CA ARG A 14 4.92 10.04 -2.58
C ARG A 14 6.11 10.99 -2.63
N ASN A 15 6.32 11.75 -3.71
CA ASN A 15 7.45 12.69 -3.80
C ASN A 15 7.37 13.84 -2.79
N ARG A 16 6.19 14.06 -2.22
CA ARG A 16 5.95 15.01 -1.14
C ARG A 16 5.89 14.32 0.23
N CYS A 17 6.36 13.08 0.30
CA CYS A 17 6.30 12.21 1.48
C CYS A 17 4.89 11.98 2.01
N GLU A 18 3.90 11.99 1.12
CA GLU A 18 2.58 11.49 1.46
C GLU A 18 2.65 9.99 1.78
N PRO A 19 1.98 9.52 2.85
CA PRO A 19 1.88 8.09 3.13
C PRO A 19 1.34 7.35 1.93
N LEU A 20 1.99 6.25 1.56
CA LEU A 20 1.57 5.45 0.41
C LEU A 20 0.13 4.94 0.56
N GLY A 21 -0.26 4.51 1.76
CA GLY A 21 -1.62 3.99 2.00
C GLY A 21 -1.88 2.66 1.29
N VAL A 22 -3.15 2.28 1.17
CA VAL A 22 -3.60 1.04 0.52
C VAL A 22 -4.41 1.41 -0.73
N PRO A 23 -4.14 0.78 -1.89
CA PRO A 23 -3.29 -0.41 -2.09
C PRO A 23 -1.82 -0.11 -2.43
N ARG A 24 -1.39 1.16 -2.44
CA ARG A 24 -0.03 1.53 -2.88
C ARG A 24 1.09 0.80 -2.13
N SER A 25 0.95 0.66 -0.81
CA SER A 25 1.96 0.00 0.04
C SER A 25 2.12 -1.47 -0.28
N ASN A 26 1.10 -2.13 -0.84
CA ASN A 26 1.16 -3.52 -1.30
C ASN A 26 2.02 -3.67 -2.57
N HIS A 27 2.24 -2.57 -3.30
CA HIS A 27 2.99 -2.51 -4.54
C HIS A 27 4.31 -1.74 -4.42
N TYR A 28 4.80 -1.52 -3.20
CA TYR A 28 5.99 -0.71 -2.97
C TYR A 28 6.96 -1.37 -1.99
N ASN A 29 8.06 -1.91 -2.53
CA ASN A 29 9.18 -2.43 -1.76
C ASN A 29 8.75 -3.36 -0.61
N VAL A 30 7.88 -4.32 -0.91
CA VAL A 30 7.30 -5.26 0.07
C VAL A 30 8.24 -6.41 0.47
N ARG A 31 9.54 -6.30 0.16
CA ARG A 31 10.50 -7.40 0.31
C ARG A 31 10.76 -7.75 1.77
N LEU A 32 10.85 -6.74 2.64
CA LEU A 32 11.07 -6.92 4.08
C LEU A 32 9.80 -6.64 4.89
N THR A 33 8.62 -6.75 4.28
CA THR A 33 7.34 -6.64 4.98
C THR A 33 7.22 -7.70 6.06
N GLN A 34 6.85 -7.28 7.27
CA GLN A 34 6.60 -8.18 8.39
C GLN A 34 5.11 -8.29 8.67
N ILE A 35 4.65 -9.50 8.97
CA ILE A 35 3.26 -9.78 9.32
C ILE A 35 3.24 -10.35 10.73
N PHE A 36 2.56 -9.66 11.63
CA PHE A 36 2.31 -10.06 13.01
C PHE A 36 0.84 -10.38 13.17
N GLN A 37 0.51 -11.29 14.07
CA GLN A 37 -0.87 -11.60 14.40
C GLN A 37 -1.04 -11.91 15.89
N ASP A 38 -2.20 -11.56 16.41
CA ASP A 38 -2.74 -11.99 17.69
C ASP A 38 -4.21 -12.39 17.52
N ASP A 39 -4.90 -12.67 18.62
CA ASP A 39 -6.30 -13.15 18.60
C ASP A 39 -7.30 -12.11 18.04
N TYR A 40 -6.92 -10.84 17.95
CA TYR A 40 -7.82 -9.74 17.59
C TYR A 40 -7.44 -9.04 16.28
N LYS A 41 -6.21 -9.21 15.81
CA LYS A 41 -5.72 -8.50 14.63
C LYS A 41 -4.53 -9.17 13.95
N VAL A 42 -4.42 -8.87 12.66
CA VAL A 42 -3.19 -8.99 11.87
C VAL A 42 -2.63 -7.59 11.66
N LEU A 43 -1.33 -7.42 11.91
CA LEU A 43 -0.60 -6.18 11.64
C LEU A 43 0.40 -6.43 10.51
N ILE A 44 0.35 -5.58 9.49
CA ILE A 44 1.34 -5.57 8.41
C ILE A 44 2.22 -4.36 8.61
N ALA A 45 3.50 -4.59 8.88
CA ALA A 45 4.53 -3.57 9.00
C ALA A 45 5.30 -3.49 7.67
N TYR A 46 5.25 -2.33 7.04
CA TYR A 46 5.91 -2.03 5.78
C TYR A 46 7.29 -1.43 6.06
N GLU A 47 8.27 -1.83 5.26
CA GLU A 47 9.64 -1.31 5.32
C GLU A 47 9.69 0.19 4.98
N TYR A 48 8.92 0.62 3.98
CA TYR A 48 8.91 2.02 3.57
C TYR A 48 8.23 2.92 4.62
N ASP A 49 8.95 3.96 5.02
CA ASP A 49 8.53 5.00 5.95
C ASP A 49 8.10 4.48 7.33
N ASN A 50 8.53 3.25 7.68
CA ASN A 50 8.21 2.52 8.92
C ASN A 50 6.72 2.59 9.28
N ARG A 51 5.85 2.38 8.29
CA ARG A 51 4.39 2.42 8.47
C ARG A 51 3.83 1.05 8.75
N TRP A 52 2.69 1.02 9.43
CA TRP A 52 1.92 -0.21 9.65
C TRP A 52 0.45 0.01 9.36
N ARG A 53 -0.24 -1.10 9.07
CA ARG A 53 -1.71 -1.15 9.10
C ARG A 53 -2.20 -2.30 9.95
N VAL A 54 -3.42 -2.15 10.43
CA VAL A 54 -4.10 -3.13 11.27
C VAL A 54 -5.32 -3.67 10.53
N ILE A 55 -5.41 -4.98 10.44
CA ILE A 55 -6.54 -5.73 9.91
C ILE A 55 -7.21 -6.41 11.09
N TRP A 56 -8.43 -6.01 11.42
CA TRP A 56 -9.15 -6.54 12.58
C TRP A 56 -9.73 -7.92 12.28
N THR A 57 -9.55 -8.86 13.18
CA THR A 57 -10.05 -10.24 13.08
C THR A 57 -11.01 -10.61 14.21
N ASP A 58 -11.45 -9.63 14.99
CA ASP A 58 -12.30 -9.78 16.17
C ASP A 58 -13.81 -9.93 15.86
N GLY A 59 -14.15 -10.23 14.60
CA GLY A 59 -15.53 -10.44 14.16
C GLY A 59 -16.34 -9.17 13.88
N ARG A 60 -15.74 -7.98 14.00
CA ARG A 60 -16.41 -6.73 13.60
C ARG A 60 -16.75 -6.72 12.10
N GLN A 61 -17.84 -6.04 11.74
CA GLN A 61 -18.21 -5.87 10.34
C GLN A 61 -17.28 -4.89 9.62
N LEU A 62 -17.08 -5.11 8.33
CA LEU A 62 -16.43 -4.13 7.46
C LEU A 62 -17.23 -2.80 7.51
N PRO A 63 -16.58 -1.66 7.73
CA PRO A 63 -17.24 -0.36 7.67
C PRO A 63 -17.90 -0.09 6.32
N LYS A 64 -18.85 0.86 6.29
CA LYS A 64 -19.54 1.23 5.05
C LYS A 64 -19.08 2.60 4.56
N VAL A 65 -18.71 2.70 3.29
CA VAL A 65 -18.40 3.99 2.67
C VAL A 65 -19.71 4.70 2.33
N VAL A 66 -19.94 5.86 2.94
CA VAL A 66 -21.13 6.71 2.74
C VAL A 66 -20.69 8.09 2.23
N ASP A 67 -21.63 8.93 1.80
CA ASP A 67 -21.26 10.23 1.21
C ASP A 67 -20.62 11.19 2.21
N ALA A 68 -20.92 11.03 3.50
CA ALA A 68 -20.33 11.83 4.58
C ALA A 68 -18.97 11.31 5.09
N GLY A 69 -18.48 10.17 4.59
CA GLY A 69 -17.23 9.53 5.06
C GLY A 69 -17.35 8.02 5.20
N VAL A 70 -16.83 7.47 6.29
CA VAL A 70 -16.88 6.03 6.58
C VAL A 70 -17.70 5.80 7.85
N ASP A 71 -18.79 5.04 7.73
CA ASP A 71 -19.61 4.60 8.85
C ASP A 71 -18.93 3.40 9.54
N VAL A 72 -18.42 3.65 10.74
CA VAL A 72 -17.76 2.67 11.60
C VAL A 72 -18.64 2.43 12.83
N GLY A 73 -19.58 1.49 12.71
CA GLY A 73 -20.43 1.10 13.84
C GLY A 73 -21.44 2.18 14.26
N GLY A 74 -21.92 3.00 13.32
CA GLY A 74 -22.87 4.09 13.55
C GLY A 74 -22.21 5.47 13.71
N GLU A 75 -20.88 5.53 13.72
CA GLU A 75 -20.12 6.78 13.78
C GLU A 75 -19.48 7.09 12.42
N ILE A 76 -19.72 8.30 11.92
CA ILE A 76 -19.08 8.78 10.69
C ILE A 76 -17.66 9.25 11.01
N ARG A 77 -16.68 8.71 10.27
CA ARG A 77 -15.25 9.01 10.41
C ARG A 77 -14.63 9.39 9.08
N GLU A 78 -13.51 10.09 9.10
CA GLU A 78 -12.77 10.40 7.88
C GLU A 78 -12.15 9.14 7.21
N PRO A 79 -11.95 9.18 5.88
CA PRO A 79 -11.07 8.23 5.19
C PRO A 79 -9.65 8.24 5.76
N ARG A 80 -8.92 7.15 5.55
CA ARG A 80 -7.55 6.96 6.05
C ARG A 80 -6.64 6.51 4.93
N PHE A 81 -5.35 6.82 4.99
CA PHE A 81 -4.38 6.31 4.01
C PHE A 81 -4.41 4.78 3.91
N PHE A 82 -4.42 4.09 5.06
CA PHE A 82 -4.49 2.63 5.12
C PHE A 82 -5.92 2.09 5.22
N GLY A 83 -6.93 2.95 5.07
CA GLY A 83 -8.34 2.59 5.16
C GLY A 83 -8.75 1.96 6.49
N TYR A 84 -9.84 1.20 6.42
CA TYR A 84 -10.39 0.38 7.48
C TYR A 84 -10.45 -1.06 7.01
N SER A 85 -9.68 -1.93 7.66
CA SER A 85 -9.53 -3.32 7.25
C SER A 85 -10.14 -4.28 8.26
N VAL A 86 -10.88 -5.27 7.76
CA VAL A 86 -11.28 -6.46 8.52
C VAL A 86 -10.80 -7.69 7.79
N GLY A 87 -10.59 -8.79 8.51
CA GLY A 87 -10.18 -10.04 7.90
C GLY A 87 -10.70 -11.26 8.62
N ARG A 88 -10.68 -12.38 7.91
CA ARG A 88 -11.13 -13.68 8.38
C ARG A 88 -10.30 -14.80 7.77
N TRP A 89 -10.15 -15.89 8.52
CA TRP A 89 -9.64 -17.14 7.99
C TRP A 89 -10.75 -17.84 7.19
N LEU A 90 -10.43 -18.23 5.95
CA LEU A 90 -11.31 -19.01 5.09
C LEU A 90 -11.07 -20.52 5.30
N ASP A 91 -9.83 -20.87 5.61
CA ASP A 91 -9.35 -22.20 5.99
C ASP A 91 -8.06 -22.05 6.82
N ASP A 92 -7.40 -23.15 7.17
CA ASP A 92 -6.19 -23.18 8.00
C ASP A 92 -4.97 -22.45 7.39
N TYR A 93 -5.00 -22.18 6.08
CA TYR A 93 -3.85 -21.65 5.33
C TYR A 93 -4.18 -20.38 4.53
N THR A 94 -5.43 -19.92 4.56
CA THR A 94 -5.93 -18.82 3.73
C THR A 94 -6.63 -17.78 4.57
N PHE A 95 -6.01 -16.61 4.65
CA PHE A 95 -6.58 -15.42 5.28
C PHE A 95 -7.05 -14.45 4.20
N GLN A 96 -8.27 -13.93 4.35
CA GLN A 96 -8.82 -12.91 3.48
C GLN A 96 -9.00 -11.62 4.27
N ALA A 97 -8.55 -10.51 3.69
CA ALA A 97 -8.77 -9.17 4.22
C ALA A 97 -9.54 -8.31 3.22
N GLU A 98 -10.43 -7.48 3.75
CA GLU A 98 -11.23 -6.51 3.00
C GLU A 98 -10.92 -5.12 3.58
N THR A 99 -10.62 -4.15 2.72
CA THR A 99 -10.29 -2.78 3.10
C THR A 99 -11.13 -1.77 2.33
N VAL A 100 -11.71 -0.81 3.04
CA VAL A 100 -12.48 0.31 2.47
C VAL A 100 -12.10 1.65 3.10
N GLY A 101 -12.58 2.76 2.55
CA GLY A 101 -12.37 4.08 3.13
C GLY A 101 -10.91 4.56 3.02
N ALA A 102 -10.21 4.12 1.98
CA ALA A 102 -8.88 4.62 1.62
C ALA A 102 -8.96 6.06 1.09
N MET A 103 -7.84 6.78 1.12
CA MET A 103 -7.75 8.09 0.47
C MET A 103 -7.82 7.95 -1.07
N PRO A 104 -8.40 8.92 -1.80
CA PRO A 104 -8.50 8.90 -3.27
C PRO A 104 -7.18 9.28 -3.98
N ASP A 105 -7.18 9.20 -5.33
CA ASP A 105 -6.02 9.34 -6.23
C ASP A 105 -5.16 10.60 -6.06
N ASP A 106 -5.73 11.72 -5.60
CA ASP A 106 -4.98 12.94 -5.33
C ASP A 106 -3.98 12.78 -4.17
N ARG A 107 -4.14 11.72 -3.37
CA ARG A 107 -3.29 11.40 -2.23
C ARG A 107 -2.70 10.00 -2.26
N VAL A 108 -3.44 9.02 -2.75
CA VAL A 108 -3.02 7.61 -2.82
C VAL A 108 -3.33 7.06 -4.21
N ARG A 109 -2.30 6.65 -4.93
CA ARG A 109 -2.44 5.92 -6.19
C ARG A 109 -2.41 4.41 -5.97
N LEU A 110 -2.89 3.63 -6.93
CA LEU A 110 -2.88 2.17 -6.82
C LEU A 110 -1.45 1.61 -6.76
N ASP A 111 -0.57 2.06 -7.66
CA ASP A 111 0.78 1.52 -7.82
C ASP A 111 1.79 2.56 -8.36
N SER A 112 3.02 2.11 -8.61
CA SER A 112 4.10 2.93 -9.17
C SER A 112 3.88 3.39 -10.61
N THR A 113 2.90 2.81 -11.33
CA THR A 113 2.54 3.25 -12.68
C THR A 113 1.54 4.40 -12.66
N GLY A 114 0.99 4.74 -11.49
CA GLY A 114 0.09 5.85 -11.31
C GLY A 114 -1.37 5.54 -11.67
N ARG A 115 -1.77 4.27 -11.61
CA ARG A 115 -3.18 3.89 -11.79
C ARG A 115 -4.05 4.54 -10.69
N PRO A 116 -5.17 5.21 -11.02
CA PRO A 116 -5.96 5.94 -10.03
C PRO A 116 -6.89 5.03 -9.22
N ILE A 117 -7.32 5.52 -8.06
CA ILE A 117 -8.41 4.98 -7.24
C ILE A 117 -9.34 6.11 -6.78
N SER A 118 -10.60 5.78 -6.50
CA SER A 118 -11.58 6.69 -5.93
C SER A 118 -11.80 6.40 -4.44
N GLU A 119 -12.60 7.23 -3.80
CA GLU A 119 -13.04 7.02 -2.43
C GLU A 119 -13.98 5.80 -2.26
N LYS A 120 -14.47 5.23 -3.37
CA LYS A 120 -15.30 4.02 -3.39
C LYS A 120 -14.48 2.73 -3.59
N VAL A 121 -13.15 2.82 -3.57
CA VAL A 121 -12.29 1.64 -3.69
C VAL A 121 -12.57 0.63 -2.57
N HIS A 122 -12.72 -0.63 -2.98
CA HIS A 122 -12.75 -1.79 -2.11
C HIS A 122 -11.60 -2.71 -2.51
N VAL A 123 -10.68 -2.91 -1.58
CA VAL A 123 -9.52 -3.78 -1.76
C VAL A 123 -9.77 -5.11 -1.07
N THR A 124 -9.71 -6.20 -1.85
CA THR A 124 -9.80 -7.56 -1.33
C THR A 124 -8.45 -8.24 -1.49
N GLU A 125 -7.91 -8.73 -0.39
CA GLU A 125 -6.59 -9.34 -0.32
C GLU A 125 -6.72 -10.78 0.16
N THR A 126 -5.95 -11.68 -0.44
CA THR A 126 -5.89 -13.09 -0.03
C THR A 126 -4.45 -13.47 0.22
N PHE A 127 -4.18 -13.92 1.45
CA PHE A 127 -2.89 -14.39 1.92
C PHE A 127 -2.99 -15.90 2.10
N ARG A 128 -2.36 -16.66 1.18
CA ARG A 128 -2.39 -18.12 1.20
C ARG A 128 -1.00 -18.68 1.45
N ARG A 129 -0.78 -19.38 2.57
CA ARG A 129 0.43 -20.17 2.77
C ARG A 129 0.36 -21.43 1.91
N THR A 130 1.27 -21.56 0.95
CA THR A 130 1.32 -22.75 0.07
C THR A 130 2.21 -23.84 0.64
N ASP A 131 3.15 -23.46 1.50
CA ASP A 131 4.02 -24.34 2.27
C ASP A 131 4.54 -23.58 3.52
N ALA A 132 5.51 -24.17 4.24
CA ALA A 132 6.05 -23.59 5.47
C ALA A 132 6.68 -22.20 5.26
N ASP A 133 7.30 -21.98 4.10
CA ASP A 133 8.17 -20.83 3.83
C ASP A 133 7.67 -19.95 2.67
N THR A 134 6.47 -20.24 2.14
CA THR A 134 5.89 -19.52 1.00
C THR A 134 4.50 -19.01 1.29
N LEU A 135 4.32 -17.70 1.10
CA LEU A 135 3.03 -17.01 1.16
C LEU A 135 2.70 -16.45 -0.22
N VAL A 136 1.54 -16.75 -0.77
CA VAL A 136 1.02 -16.07 -1.96
C VAL A 136 0.07 -14.97 -1.51
N TRP A 137 0.42 -13.72 -1.79
CA TRP A 137 -0.42 -12.55 -1.56
C TRP A 137 -1.05 -12.11 -2.88
N SER A 138 -2.37 -12.24 -2.96
CA SER A 138 -3.16 -11.74 -4.07
C SER A 138 -3.99 -10.53 -3.67
N GLU A 139 -4.23 -9.63 -4.62
CA GLU A 139 -5.08 -8.45 -4.44
C GLU A 139 -6.02 -8.26 -5.63
N THR A 140 -7.27 -7.95 -5.31
CA THR A 140 -8.29 -7.53 -6.25
C THR A 140 -8.82 -6.16 -5.84
N ILE A 141 -8.88 -5.24 -6.80
CA ILE A 141 -9.48 -3.92 -6.64
C ILE A 141 -10.85 -3.91 -7.29
N ASP A 142 -11.86 -3.53 -6.51
CA ASP A 142 -13.20 -3.18 -6.99
C ASP A 142 -13.43 -1.68 -6.74
N ASP A 143 -13.50 -0.91 -7.82
CA ASP A 143 -13.76 0.52 -7.77
C ASP A 143 -14.69 0.91 -8.92
N PRO A 144 -16.00 1.01 -8.67
CA PRO A 144 -16.99 1.24 -9.73
C PRO A 144 -16.90 2.63 -10.35
N LYS A 145 -16.14 3.58 -9.76
CA LYS A 145 -15.93 4.91 -10.34
C LYS A 145 -14.78 4.93 -11.34
N ILE A 146 -13.82 4.02 -11.21
CA ILE A 146 -12.59 4.00 -12.00
C ILE A 146 -12.54 2.79 -12.95
N TYR A 147 -12.95 1.61 -12.49
CA TYR A 147 -12.87 0.35 -13.23
C TYR A 147 -14.25 -0.18 -13.58
N THR A 148 -14.37 -0.82 -14.75
CA THR A 148 -15.64 -1.39 -15.24
C THR A 148 -16.02 -2.71 -14.60
N ARG A 149 -15.07 -3.35 -13.91
CA ARG A 149 -15.21 -4.61 -13.19
C ARG A 149 -14.05 -4.74 -12.18
N PRO A 150 -14.16 -5.63 -11.19
CA PRO A 150 -13.02 -5.96 -10.35
C PRO A 150 -11.80 -6.42 -11.16
N VAL A 151 -10.61 -5.97 -10.76
CA VAL A 151 -9.34 -6.25 -11.42
C VAL A 151 -8.37 -6.86 -10.42
N GLU A 152 -7.80 -8.02 -10.75
CA GLU A 152 -6.65 -8.57 -10.02
C GLU A 152 -5.42 -7.72 -10.34
N THR A 153 -4.87 -7.08 -9.32
CA THR A 153 -3.74 -6.13 -9.43
C THR A 153 -2.42 -6.77 -9.05
N MET A 154 -2.47 -7.80 -8.20
CA MET A 154 -1.31 -8.47 -7.66
C MET A 154 -1.57 -9.96 -7.44
N ARG A 155 -0.55 -10.77 -7.72
CA ARG A 155 -0.42 -12.15 -7.26
C ARG A 155 1.05 -12.48 -7.05
N MET A 156 1.52 -12.25 -5.83
CA MET A 156 2.94 -12.24 -5.50
C MET A 156 3.30 -13.40 -4.56
N PRO A 157 4.20 -14.32 -4.96
CA PRO A 157 4.80 -15.26 -4.02
C PRO A 157 5.89 -14.55 -3.20
N MET A 158 5.78 -14.65 -1.88
CA MET A 158 6.73 -14.17 -0.90
C MET A 158 7.41 -15.35 -0.22
N ARG A 159 8.69 -15.21 0.08
CA ARG A 159 9.47 -16.21 0.82
C ARG A 159 9.75 -15.73 2.23
N LEU A 160 9.63 -16.63 3.20
CA LEU A 160 9.97 -16.36 4.58
C LEU A 160 11.46 -16.09 4.72
N HIS A 161 11.80 -14.95 5.31
CA HIS A 161 13.18 -14.56 5.61
C HIS A 161 13.62 -15.09 6.98
N ASP A 162 14.94 -15.15 7.22
CA ASP A 162 15.48 -15.45 8.56
C ASP A 162 14.94 -14.40 9.55
N PRO A 163 14.39 -14.82 10.71
CA PRO A 163 13.78 -13.90 11.67
C PRO A 163 14.77 -12.91 12.30
N ARG A 164 16.09 -13.09 12.09
CA ARG A 164 17.17 -12.19 12.54
C ARG A 164 17.67 -11.28 11.44
N THR A 165 17.02 -11.27 10.27
CA THR A 165 17.36 -10.36 9.17
C THR A 165 17.19 -8.92 9.65
N ASP A 166 18.25 -8.12 9.54
CA ASP A 166 18.20 -6.70 9.83
C ASP A 166 17.42 -5.95 8.75
N ILE A 167 16.58 -5.01 9.16
CA ILE A 167 15.74 -4.22 8.25
C ILE A 167 16.30 -2.82 8.22
N GLN A 168 16.78 -2.39 7.05
CA GLN A 168 17.31 -1.05 6.90
C GLN A 168 16.19 -0.03 6.87
N GLU A 169 16.44 1.12 7.49
CA GLU A 169 15.51 2.24 7.43
C GLU A 169 15.35 2.73 5.99
N TYR A 170 14.11 2.84 5.55
CA TYR A 170 13.80 3.33 4.22
C TYR A 170 12.75 4.42 4.26
N TYR A 171 13.19 5.64 4.54
CA TYR A 171 12.35 6.80 4.73
C TYR A 171 12.24 7.69 3.49
N CYS A 172 11.11 8.40 3.40
CA CYS A 172 11.03 9.57 2.54
C CYS A 172 11.72 10.75 3.23
N SER A 173 12.82 11.26 2.64
CA SER A 173 13.50 12.44 3.15
C SER A 173 13.68 13.47 2.02
N PRO A 174 12.92 14.58 2.04
CA PRO A 174 13.09 15.64 1.05
C PRO A 174 14.48 16.27 1.07
N VAL A 175 15.11 16.34 2.26
CA VAL A 175 16.46 16.89 2.42
C VAL A 175 17.51 15.99 1.79
N GLU A 176 17.42 14.68 2.01
CA GLU A 176 18.32 13.72 1.36
C GLU A 176 18.10 13.70 -0.16
N GLN A 177 16.85 13.81 -0.62
CA GLN A 177 16.54 13.94 -2.04
C GLN A 177 17.13 15.22 -2.64
N GLU A 178 17.06 16.35 -1.95
CA GLU A 178 17.66 17.62 -2.38
C GLU A 178 19.19 17.50 -2.45
N ASN A 179 19.82 16.90 -1.43
CA ASN A 179 21.26 16.66 -1.39
C ASN A 179 21.70 15.74 -2.54
N TYR A 180 20.97 14.66 -2.78
CA TYR A 180 21.19 13.76 -3.91
C TYR A 180 21.09 14.51 -5.24
N ASN A 181 20.05 15.33 -5.43
CA ASN A 181 19.87 16.12 -6.64
C ASN A 181 21.00 17.14 -6.85
N LYS A 182 21.52 17.77 -5.79
CA LYS A 182 22.68 18.68 -5.88
C LYS A 182 23.95 17.95 -6.29
N LEU A 183 24.18 16.73 -5.78
CA LEU A 183 25.39 15.96 -6.01
C LEU A 183 25.39 15.22 -7.36
N PHE A 184 24.23 14.72 -7.79
CA PHE A 184 24.10 13.80 -8.92
C PHE A 184 23.10 14.24 -9.99
N GLY A 185 22.25 15.23 -9.71
CA GLY A 185 21.18 15.67 -10.63
C GLY A 185 21.67 16.39 -11.89
N SER A 186 22.91 16.89 -11.91
CA SER A 186 23.48 17.57 -13.09
C SER A 186 23.89 16.62 -14.22
N GLY A 187 23.92 15.30 -14.01
CA GLY A 187 24.39 14.32 -15.01
C GLY A 187 23.39 13.99 -16.12
N ALA A 188 22.09 14.19 -15.90
CA ALA A 188 21.04 13.81 -16.87
C ALA A 188 20.37 15.01 -17.56
N SER A 189 20.45 16.22 -16.98
CA SER A 189 19.86 17.44 -17.57
C SER A 189 20.82 18.27 -18.42
N SER A 190 22.08 17.87 -18.59
CA SER A 190 22.95 18.49 -19.61
C SER A 190 22.58 17.98 -21.01
N LYS A 191 21.35 18.28 -21.46
CA LYS A 191 21.14 18.51 -22.89
C LYS A 191 22.06 19.67 -23.25
N GLY A 192 22.89 19.42 -24.25
CA GLY A 192 24.00 20.28 -24.64
C GLY A 192 23.65 21.76 -24.69
N ALA A 193 24.57 22.55 -24.17
CA ALA A 193 24.84 23.89 -24.64
C ALA A 193 26.36 24.11 -24.50
N PRO A 194 27.07 24.70 -25.48
CA PRO A 194 26.62 25.21 -26.79
C PRO A 194 26.87 24.25 -27.96
#